data_AF-A0A8S3GS88-F1
#
_entry.id   AF-A0A8S3GS88-F1
#
_cell.length_a   1.000
_cell.length_b   1.000
_cell.length_c   1.000
_cell.angle_alpha   90.00
_cell.angle_beta   90.00
_cell.angle_gamma   90.00
#
_symmetry.space_group_name_H-M   'P 1'
#
loop_
_entity.id
_entity.type
_entity.pdbx_description
1 polymer ?
#
loop_
_entity_poly.entity_id
_entity_poly.type
_entity_poly.pdbx_seq_one_letter_code
_entity_poly.pdbx_strand_id
1 'polypeptide(L)' 'GSGSPEEHAAYVWQFYVRQCAARRICIMAHSYGGAVVLELASKFTPDFDKRVFAIALSDSPMRAYTKSFNKNVVAMLKKV' A
#
# COMPACT_ATOMS: atom_id res chain seq x y z
N GLY A 1 10.46 6.22 18.86
CA GLY A 1 9.23 5.44 18.59
C GLY A 1 9.65 4.05 18.18
N SER A 2 9.04 3.01 18.74
CA SER A 2 9.52 1.62 18.67
C SER A 2 8.64 0.68 17.83
N GLY A 3 7.79 1.20 16.95
CA GLY A 3 6.88 0.39 16.12
C GLY A 3 7.50 -0.03 14.78
N SER A 4 6.98 -1.09 14.20
CA SER A 4 7.39 -1.57 12.87
C SER A 4 6.94 -0.62 11.75
N PRO A 5 7.56 -0.66 10.55
CA PRO A 5 7.11 0.11 9.38
C PRO A 5 5.63 -0.12 9.03
N GLU A 6 5.13 -1.33 9.23
CA GLU A 6 3.75 -1.74 8.98
C GLU A 6 2.78 -1.16 10.00
N GLU A 7 3.15 -1.20 11.29
CA GLU A 7 2.39 -0.53 12.35
C GLU A 7 2.33 0.98 12.09
N HIS A 8 3.44 1.57 11.68
CA HIS A 8 3.50 2.99 11.33
C HIS A 8 2.58 3.31 10.15
N ALA A 9 2.65 2.56 9.05
CA ALA A 9 1.80 2.77 7.88
C ALA A 9 0.31 2.60 8.23
N ALA A 10 -0.03 1.60 9.04
CA ALA A 10 -1.40 1.36 9.48
C ALA A 10 -1.92 2.50 10.35
N TYR A 11 -1.10 3.02 11.25
CA TYR A 11 -1.44 4.18 12.07
C TYR A 11 -1.71 5.42 11.19
N VAL A 12 -0.80 5.71 10.25
CA VAL A 12 -0.96 6.85 9.33
C VAL A 12 -2.25 6.72 8.50
N TRP A 13 -2.53 5.52 7.98
CA TRP A 13 -3.75 5.29 7.21
C TRP A 13 -5.00 5.49 8.07
N GLN A 14 -5.03 4.89 9.26
CA GLN A 14 -6.19 4.90 10.14
C GLN A 14 -6.53 6.31 10.65
N PHE A 15 -5.52 7.08 11.07
CA PHE A 15 -5.76 8.34 11.77
C PHE A 15 -5.67 9.57 10.88
N TYR A 16 -4.95 9.50 9.75
CA TYR A 16 -4.79 10.65 8.85
C TYR A 16 -5.45 10.41 7.50
N VAL A 17 -5.02 9.40 6.75
CA VAL A 17 -5.45 9.22 5.35
C VAL A 17 -6.95 8.92 5.25
N ARG A 18 -7.51 8.13 6.16
CA ARG A 18 -8.96 7.84 6.21
C ARG A 18 -9.82 9.09 6.46
N GLN A 19 -9.28 10.09 7.15
CA GLN A 19 -9.98 11.34 7.42
C GLN A 19 -9.85 12.33 6.26
N CYS A 20 -8.88 12.14 5.35
CA CYS A 20 -8.69 13.02 4.21
C CYS A 20 -9.87 12.95 3.20
N ALA A 21 -10.18 14.09 2.60
CA ALA A 21 -11.16 14.18 1.52
C ALA A 21 -10.71 13.47 0.22
N ALA A 22 -9.41 13.22 0.05
CA ALA A 22 -8.85 12.58 -1.15
C ALA A 22 -9.53 11.24 -1.46
N ARG A 23 -9.94 11.05 -2.72
CA ARG A 23 -10.59 9.81 -3.22
C ARG A 23 -9.77 9.09 -4.29
N ARG A 24 -8.66 9.68 -4.72
CA ARG A 24 -7.72 9.10 -5.69
C ARG A 24 -6.32 9.25 -5.14
N ILE A 25 -5.75 8.14 -4.68
CA ILE A 25 -4.46 8.07 -3.99
C ILE A 25 -3.51 7.25 -4.86
N CYS A 26 -2.32 7.79 -5.10
CA CYS A 26 -1.19 7.05 -5.64
C CYS A 26 -0.18 6.84 -4.50
N ILE A 27 0.36 5.64 -4.39
CA ILE A 27 1.37 5.32 -3.36
C ILE A 27 2.69 5.02 -4.04
N MET A 28 3.76 5.70 -3.63
CA MET A 28 5.13 5.37 -4.04
C MET A 28 5.81 4.61 -2.91
N ALA A 29 6.22 3.37 -3.19
CA ALA A 29 6.88 2.49 -2.24
C ALA A 29 8.29 2.18 -2.73
N HIS A 30 9.26 2.39 -1.83
CA HIS A 30 10.67 2.12 -2.08
C HIS A 30 11.13 0.90 -1.28
N SER A 31 11.90 0.00 -1.89
CA SER A 31 12.51 -1.16 -1.24
C SER A 31 11.49 -1.97 -0.42
N TYR A 32 11.71 -2.16 0.89
CA TYR A 32 10.78 -2.86 1.78
C TYR A 32 9.39 -2.23 1.88
N GLY A 33 9.24 -0.95 1.53
CA GLY A 33 7.95 -0.28 1.44
C GLY A 33 6.95 -1.01 0.52
N GLY A 34 7.43 -1.78 -0.46
CA GLY A 34 6.56 -2.62 -1.28
C GLY A 34 5.78 -3.67 -0.48
N ALA A 35 6.42 -4.31 0.50
CA ALA A 35 5.74 -5.26 1.39
C ALA A 35 4.78 -4.54 2.36
N VAL A 36 5.21 -3.40 2.90
CA VAL A 36 4.41 -2.57 3.82
C VAL A 36 3.09 -2.14 3.17
N VAL A 37 3.12 -1.70 1.91
CA VAL A 37 1.90 -1.28 1.19
C VAL A 37 0.93 -2.44 0.95
N LEU A 38 1.45 -3.65 0.77
CA LEU A 38 0.60 -4.83 0.57
C LEU A 38 -0.06 -5.28 1.86
N GLU A 39 0.65 -5.23 2.99
CA GLU A 39 0.04 -5.43 4.30
C GLU A 39 -1.03 -4.36 4.57
N LEU A 40 -0.73 -3.10 4.24
CA LEU A 40 -1.68 -2.01 4.37
C LEU A 40 -2.95 -2.23 3.53
N ALA A 41 -2.79 -2.68 2.29
CA ALA A 41 -3.89 -3.02 1.41
C ALA A 41 -4.73 -4.18 1.96
N SER A 42 -4.10 -5.21 2.52
CA SER A 42 -4.79 -6.33 3.17
C SER A 42 -5.60 -5.85 4.38
N LYS A 43 -4.99 -5.06 5.27
CA LYS A 43 -5.59 -4.58 6.52
C LYS A 43 -6.77 -3.63 6.31
N PHE A 44 -6.77 -2.83 5.25
CA PHE A 44 -7.79 -1.81 4.97
C PHE A 44 -8.52 -2.02 3.64
N THR A 45 -8.63 -3.27 3.16
CA THR A 45 -9.10 -3.64 1.82
C THR A 45 -10.27 -2.79 1.28
N PRO A 46 -11.41 -2.60 1.98
CA PRO A 46 -12.54 -1.86 1.40
C PRO A 46 -12.26 -0.36 1.15
N ASP A 47 -11.51 0.30 2.03
CA ASP A 47 -11.16 1.72 1.88
C ASP A 47 -10.00 1.90 0.90
N PHE A 48 -9.02 0.99 0.98
CA PHE A 48 -7.85 0.97 0.12
C PHE A 48 -8.23 0.76 -1.34
N ASP A 49 -9.00 -0.29 -1.65
CA ASP A 49 -9.42 -0.62 -3.02
C ASP A 49 -10.28 0.50 -3.64
N LYS A 50 -11.06 1.23 -2.83
CA LYS A 50 -11.91 2.32 -3.31
C LYS A 50 -11.14 3.60 -3.64
N ARG A 51 -9.99 3.83 -2.99
CA ARG A 51 -9.30 5.13 -3.01
C ARG A 51 -7.94 5.08 -3.67
N VAL A 52 -7.24 3.95 -3.62
CA VAL A 52 -5.93 3.77 -4.24
C VAL A 52 -6.13 3.32 -5.68
N PHE A 53 -5.53 4.04 -6.62
CA PHE A 53 -5.64 3.72 -8.05
C PHE A 53 -4.32 3.28 -8.68
N ALA A 54 -3.19 3.51 -8.00
CA ALA A 54 -1.87 3.15 -8.48
C ALA A 54 -0.89 3.00 -7.31
N ILE A 55 0.02 2.04 -7.45
CA ILE A 55 1.15 1.83 -6.55
C ILE A 55 2.41 1.75 -7.41
N ALA A 56 3.32 2.69 -7.21
CA ALA A 56 4.60 2.75 -7.90
C ALA A 56 5.69 2.13 -7.01
N LEU A 57 6.35 1.06 -7.47
CA LEU A 57 7.42 0.37 -6.75
C LEU A 57 8.79 0.76 -7.31
N SER A 58 9.67 1.29 -6.47
CA SER A 58 11.09 1.52 -6.77
C SER A 58 11.98 0.63 -5.91
N ASP A 59 12.93 -0.07 -6.51
CA ASP A 59 13.85 -0.99 -5.82
C ASP A 59 13.17 -2.09 -4.97
N SER A 60 11.90 -2.43 -5.24
CA SER A 60 11.17 -3.50 -4.55
C SER A 60 11.12 -4.80 -5.39
N PRO A 61 11.20 -5.99 -4.75
CA PRO A 61 11.10 -7.28 -5.45
C PRO A 61 9.66 -7.59 -5.90
N MET A 62 9.23 -6.98 -7.01
CA MET A 62 7.90 -7.15 -7.65
C MET A 62 7.44 -8.62 -7.80
N ARG A 63 8.37 -9.54 -8.09
CA ARG A 63 8.09 -10.98 -8.30
C ARG A 63 7.58 -11.69 -7.04
N ALA A 64 7.90 -11.21 -5.85
CA ALA A 64 7.45 -11.80 -4.60
C ALA A 64 5.96 -11.47 -4.32
N TYR A 65 5.49 -10.33 -4.80
CA TYR A 65 4.16 -9.79 -4.47
C TYR A 65 3.04 -10.37 -5.34
N THR A 66 3.36 -10.77 -6.57
CA THR A 66 2.41 -11.23 -7.58
C THR A 66 1.79 -12.60 -7.27
N LYS A 67 2.40 -13.39 -6.37
CA LYS A 67 1.91 -14.72 -5.97
C LYS A 67 1.07 -14.72 -4.68
N SER A 68 1.10 -13.64 -3.90
CA SER A 68 0.67 -13.68 -2.49
C SER A 68 -0.51 -12.74 -2.16
N PHE A 69 -0.99 -11.94 -3.11
CA PHE A 69 -1.96 -10.86 -2.83
C PHE A 69 -3.13 -10.80 -3.81
N ASN A 70 -4.20 -10.10 -3.40
CA ASN A 70 -5.42 -9.90 -4.16
C ASN A 70 -5.12 -9.36 -5.57
N LYS A 71 -5.75 -9.96 -6.59
CA LYS A 71 -5.61 -9.59 -8.01
C LYS A 71 -5.85 -8.09 -8.27
N ASN A 72 -6.73 -7.45 -7.51
CA ASN A 72 -7.02 -6.01 -7.64
C ASN A 72 -5.79 -5.16 -7.27
N VAL A 73 -5.14 -5.46 -6.14
CA VAL A 73 -3.94 -4.75 -5.68
C VAL A 73 -2.78 -5.00 -6.63
N VAL A 74 -2.64 -6.24 -7.10
CA VAL A 74 -1.62 -6.61 -8.09
C VAL A 74 -1.77 -5.80 -9.38
N ALA A 75 -3.00 -5.56 -9.84
CA ALA A 75 -3.27 -4.75 -11.03
C ALA A 75 -2.88 -3.27 -10.87
N MET A 76 -2.76 -2.76 -9.64
CA MET A 76 -2.34 -1.38 -9.36
C MET A 76 -0.81 -1.21 -9.35
N LEU A 77 -0.04 -2.29 -9.28
CA LEU A 77 1.41 -2.25 -9.18
C LEU A 77 2.04 -1.83 -10.51
N LYS A 78 2.90 -0.81 -10.46
CA LYS A 78 3.75 -0.38 -11.57
C LYS A 78 5.20 -0.32 -11.08
N LYS A 79 6.10 -0.91 -11.84
CA LYS A 79 7.54 -0.74 -11.60
C LYS A 79 7.95 0.61 -12.18
N VAL A 80 8.67 1.40 -11.40
CA VAL A 80 9.27 2.69 -11.82
C VAL A 80 10.78 2.65 -11.65
#